data_AF-A0A7S1RZE6-F1
#
_entry.id   AF-A0A7S1RZE6-F1
#
_cell.length_a   1.000
_cell.length_b   1.000
_cell.length_c   1.000
_cell.angle_alpha   90.00
_cell.angle_beta   90.00
_cell.angle_gamma   90.00
#
_symmetry.space_group_name_H-M   'P 1'
#
loop_
_entity.id
_entity.type
_entity.pdbx_description
1 polymer ?
#
loop_
_entity_poly.entity_id
_entity_poly.type
_entity_poly.pdbx_seq_one_letter_code
_entity_poly.pdbx_strand_id
1 'polypeptide(L)'
;TPCINNPRLSTPSKDDTDADARGCSQRAPSPPRDPNAPQCAHEYGTTLKTCDGSNCSFYWVEIPSSGSSTMEAMLHHYFDAGAPSLARSTDKEIAGLRSFALVRHPVARFIGAYDRMVQYVTKVPHYGPECMAPELKEVMSLPEPDRFQSFVRLFLKMGPSVVDLYPCPANPCLLFGLLSQIWFLNNWKGPLDFIGHMETFHEDVTKLSSLLGVELRVPMKKRRKATTRPLPNGDISMKGDRLVAGNRAGMEMLHLHFQHDMAELGYGPLEGFGF
;
A
#
# COMPACT_ATOMS: atom_id res chain seq x y z
N THR A 1 -29.17 -27.97 13.52
CA THR A 1 -29.25 -29.18 14.38
C THR A 1 -27.95 -29.27 15.16
N PRO A 2 -27.98 -29.22 16.51
CA PRO A 2 -26.84 -28.78 17.31
C PRO A 2 -26.09 -29.93 18.00
N CYS A 3 -24.82 -29.71 18.34
CA CYS A 3 -24.16 -30.42 19.44
C CYS A 3 -23.91 -29.43 20.57
N ILE A 4 -24.66 -29.64 21.64
CA ILE A 4 -24.52 -29.02 22.97
C ILE A 4 -23.47 -29.83 23.73
N ASN A 5 -22.55 -29.18 24.43
CA ASN A 5 -22.05 -29.70 25.71
C ASN A 5 -21.62 -28.56 26.64
N ASN A 6 -22.13 -28.67 27.88
CA ASN A 6 -22.02 -27.74 29.01
C ASN A 6 -20.60 -27.49 29.52
N PRO A 7 -20.35 -26.33 30.17
CA PRO A 7 -19.26 -26.19 31.12
C PRO A 7 -19.75 -26.53 32.55
N ARG A 8 -19.04 -27.42 33.25
CA ARG A 8 -19.07 -27.50 34.72
C ARG A 8 -17.90 -26.70 35.29
N LEU A 9 -18.20 -25.91 36.32
CA LEU A 9 -17.24 -25.21 37.16
C LEU A 9 -16.34 -26.18 37.95
N SER A 10 -15.06 -25.83 38.02
CA SER A 10 -14.20 -26.12 39.17
C SER A 10 -12.99 -25.16 39.15
N THR A 11 -12.85 -24.38 40.23
CA THR A 11 -11.68 -23.54 40.58
C THR A 11 -10.79 -24.29 41.60
N PRO A 12 -9.60 -23.77 42.00
CA PRO A 12 -8.36 -23.62 41.24
C PRO A 12 -7.21 -24.45 41.87
N SER A 13 -6.19 -24.84 41.09
CA SER A 13 -4.91 -25.33 41.66
C SER A 13 -3.77 -24.43 41.20
N LYS A 14 -2.89 -24.13 42.16
CA LYS A 14 -1.63 -23.41 41.99
C LYS A 14 -0.59 -24.30 41.33
N ASP A 15 0.35 -23.61 40.68
CA ASP A 15 1.67 -24.06 40.22
C ASP A 15 1.67 -25.08 39.08
N ASP A 16 1.94 -24.60 37.86
CA ASP A 16 3.04 -25.09 37.02
C ASP A 16 3.17 -24.30 35.69
N THR A 17 4.32 -23.65 35.57
CA THR A 17 5.20 -23.40 34.41
C THR A 17 4.68 -23.45 32.96
N ASP A 18 5.03 -22.37 32.25
CA ASP A 18 5.38 -22.28 30.82
C ASP A 18 4.57 -23.09 29.80
N ALA A 19 3.61 -22.42 29.16
CA ALA A 19 2.99 -22.88 27.92
C ALA A 19 2.80 -21.72 26.93
N ASP A 20 3.83 -21.55 26.10
CA ASP A 20 3.81 -21.25 24.67
C ASP A 20 2.44 -20.79 24.09
N ALA A 21 2.16 -19.50 24.19
CA ALA A 21 1.07 -18.85 23.45
C ALA A 21 1.50 -18.59 21.99
N ARG A 22 1.77 -19.64 21.23
CA ARG A 22 1.87 -19.57 19.76
C ARG A 22 0.47 -19.72 19.16
N GLY A 23 -0.25 -18.60 19.12
CA GLY A 23 -1.41 -18.47 18.26
C GLY A 23 -1.00 -18.62 16.80
N CYS A 24 -1.20 -19.80 16.22
CA CYS A 24 -1.09 -20.03 14.79
C CYS A 24 -2.17 -19.21 14.07
N SER A 25 -1.83 -17.98 13.67
CA SER A 25 -2.53 -17.29 12.60
C SER A 25 -2.27 -18.07 11.31
N GLN A 26 -3.18 -18.98 10.96
CA GLN A 26 -3.14 -19.67 9.68
C GLN A 26 -3.36 -18.63 8.58
N ARG A 27 -2.26 -18.10 8.04
CA ARG A 27 -2.29 -17.32 6.80
C ARG A 27 -2.91 -18.20 5.72
N ALA A 28 -4.01 -17.74 5.12
CA ALA A 28 -4.56 -18.36 3.94
C ALA A 28 -3.46 -18.43 2.87
N PRO A 29 -3.27 -19.58 2.19
CA PRO A 29 -2.30 -19.68 1.12
C PRO A 29 -2.68 -18.71 -0.01
N SER A 30 -1.73 -17.91 -0.45
CA SER A 30 -1.90 -17.01 -1.59
C SER A 30 -2.28 -17.84 -2.83
N PRO A 31 -3.23 -17.39 -3.65
CA PRO A 31 -3.59 -18.09 -4.87
C PRO A 31 -2.39 -18.24 -5.81
N PRO A 32 -2.31 -19.35 -6.59
CA PRO A 32 -1.20 -19.61 -7.49
C PRO A 32 -1.08 -18.53 -8.59
N ARG A 33 0.17 -18.22 -8.93
CA ARG A 33 0.59 -17.18 -9.87
C ARG A 33 0.13 -17.50 -11.30
N ASP A 34 -0.60 -16.58 -11.94
CA ASP A 34 -0.90 -16.67 -13.38
C ASP A 34 0.35 -16.27 -14.19
N PRO A 35 0.94 -17.17 -15.00
CA PRO A 35 2.10 -16.86 -15.84
C PRO A 35 1.81 -15.84 -16.95
N ASN A 36 0.54 -15.51 -17.22
CA ASN A 36 0.12 -14.47 -18.17
C ASN A 36 -0.30 -13.16 -17.49
N ALA A 37 -0.11 -13.02 -16.17
CA ALA A 37 -0.46 -11.80 -15.46
C ALA A 37 0.27 -10.59 -16.08
N PRO A 38 -0.41 -9.45 -16.29
CA PRO A 38 0.18 -8.26 -16.90
C PRO A 38 1.46 -7.83 -16.17
N GLN A 39 2.33 -7.09 -16.90
CA GLN A 39 3.68 -6.59 -16.53
C GLN A 39 3.86 -5.93 -15.15
N CYS A 40 2.81 -5.83 -14.34
CA CYS A 40 2.86 -5.52 -12.91
C CYS A 40 3.27 -6.71 -12.04
N ALA A 41 3.62 -7.85 -12.66
CA ALA A 41 4.07 -9.08 -12.02
C ALA A 41 5.43 -8.98 -11.28
N HIS A 42 6.01 -7.78 -11.18
CA HIS A 42 7.38 -7.56 -10.76
C HIS A 42 7.44 -6.79 -9.43
N GLU A 43 7.83 -7.54 -8.40
CA GLU A 43 8.62 -7.09 -7.24
C GLU A 43 8.36 -5.65 -6.80
N TYR A 44 7.38 -5.48 -5.92
CA TYR A 44 7.13 -4.21 -5.24
C TYR A 44 8.29 -3.88 -4.31
N GLY A 45 9.39 -3.46 -4.90
CA GLY A 45 10.61 -3.15 -4.17
C GLY A 45 11.89 -3.20 -4.97
N THR A 46 12.98 -2.91 -4.29
CA THR A 46 14.30 -2.78 -4.91
C THR A 46 15.38 -3.20 -3.94
N THR A 47 16.32 -4.01 -4.43
CA THR A 47 17.52 -4.38 -3.66
C THR A 47 18.47 -3.18 -3.60
N LEU A 48 18.92 -2.89 -2.38
CA LEU A 48 19.89 -1.86 -2.07
C LEU A 48 21.22 -2.52 -1.73
N LYS A 49 22.30 -1.99 -2.29
CA LYS A 49 23.66 -2.35 -1.89
C LYS A 49 24.18 -1.29 -0.94
N THR A 50 24.11 -1.60 0.34
CA THR A 50 24.59 -0.71 1.40
C THR A 50 25.50 -1.52 2.30
N CYS A 51 26.82 -1.53 2.08
CA CYS A 51 27.75 -1.86 3.17
C CYS A 51 29.20 -1.48 2.92
N ASP A 52 29.83 -0.95 3.98
CA ASP A 52 31.28 -0.94 4.18
C ASP A 52 31.68 -2.30 4.80
N GLY A 53 32.19 -3.23 3.99
CA GLY A 53 33.18 -4.20 4.48
C GLY A 53 32.86 -5.70 4.52
N SER A 54 31.61 -6.21 4.54
CA SER A 54 31.45 -7.69 4.52
C SER A 54 30.18 -8.35 3.97
N ASN A 55 29.00 -7.73 3.98
CA ASN A 55 27.81 -8.10 3.17
C ASN A 55 26.60 -7.42 3.80
N CYS A 56 26.01 -6.40 3.16
CA CYS A 56 24.64 -6.02 3.52
C CYS A 56 23.87 -5.58 2.30
N SER A 57 22.94 -6.43 1.90
CA SER A 57 21.91 -6.14 0.92
C SER A 57 20.62 -5.94 1.69
N PHE A 58 19.99 -4.78 1.51
CA PHE A 58 18.64 -4.54 2.00
C PHE A 58 17.67 -4.67 0.85
N TYR A 59 16.43 -5.01 1.15
CA TYR A 59 15.33 -4.93 0.22
C TYR A 59 14.35 -3.88 0.70
N TRP A 60 14.12 -2.85 -0.11
CA TRP A 60 13.04 -1.91 0.15
C TRP A 60 11.75 -2.48 -0.44
N VAL A 61 10.76 -2.80 0.38
CA VAL A 61 9.41 -3.17 -0.08
C VAL A 61 8.66 -1.87 -0.43
N GLU A 62 8.47 -1.63 -1.73
CA GLU A 62 7.78 -0.45 -2.22
C GLU A 62 6.28 -0.58 -2.03
N ILE A 63 5.67 0.40 -1.36
CA ILE A 63 4.21 0.52 -1.29
C ILE A 63 3.78 1.82 -2.00
N PRO A 64 3.02 1.74 -3.10
CA PRO A 64 2.61 2.92 -3.85
C PRO A 64 1.81 3.89 -2.99
N SER A 65 1.99 5.19 -3.23
CA SER A 65 1.31 6.30 -2.52
C SER A 65 1.62 6.42 -1.02
N SER A 66 2.60 5.66 -0.51
CA SER A 66 3.14 5.77 0.85
C SER A 66 4.49 6.47 0.88
N GLY A 67 4.66 7.49 0.03
CA GLY A 67 5.93 8.23 -0.11
C GLY A 67 6.97 7.57 -0.99
N SER A 68 6.60 6.54 -1.77
CA SER A 68 7.55 5.75 -2.55
C SER A 68 8.44 6.58 -3.47
N SER A 69 7.90 7.53 -4.23
CA SER A 69 8.73 8.40 -5.09
C SER A 69 9.74 9.27 -4.32
N THR A 70 9.47 9.58 -3.05
CA THR A 70 10.44 10.31 -2.20
C THR A 70 11.54 9.37 -1.72
N MET A 71 11.16 8.16 -1.30
CA MET A 71 12.11 7.13 -0.88
C MET A 71 12.99 6.68 -2.05
N GLU A 72 12.43 6.48 -3.23
CA GLU A 72 13.16 6.19 -4.47
C GLU A 72 14.22 7.25 -4.74
N ALA A 73 13.86 8.52 -4.69
CA ALA A 73 14.81 9.62 -4.89
C ALA A 73 15.93 9.65 -3.83
N MET A 74 15.66 9.23 -2.60
CA MET A 74 16.66 9.13 -1.53
C MET A 74 17.59 7.94 -1.71
N LEU A 75 17.05 6.82 -2.19
CA LEU A 75 17.75 5.55 -2.25
C LEU A 75 18.40 5.25 -3.61
N HIS A 76 18.08 6.03 -4.64
CA HIS A 76 18.51 5.79 -6.02
C HIS A 76 20.03 5.53 -6.17
N HIS A 77 20.86 6.21 -5.37
CA HIS A 77 22.31 6.00 -5.38
C HIS A 77 22.79 4.66 -4.81
N TYR A 78 21.92 3.97 -4.07
CA TYR A 78 22.19 2.68 -3.43
C TYR A 78 21.53 1.50 -4.16
N PHE A 79 20.80 1.74 -5.24
CA PHE A 79 20.12 0.68 -6.00
C PHE A 79 21.15 -0.27 -6.62
N ASP A 80 20.96 -1.57 -6.38
CA ASP A 80 21.83 -2.60 -6.94
C ASP A 80 21.31 -3.04 -8.30
N ALA A 81 21.79 -2.38 -9.36
CA ALA A 81 21.44 -2.72 -10.75
C ALA A 81 21.90 -4.14 -11.16
N GLY A 82 22.78 -4.77 -10.39
CA GLY A 82 23.26 -6.14 -10.64
C GLY A 82 22.51 -7.22 -9.84
N ALA A 83 21.58 -6.83 -8.95
CA ALA A 83 20.85 -7.80 -8.14
C ALA A 83 19.92 -8.66 -9.02
N PRO A 84 19.87 -9.98 -8.78
CA PRO A 84 18.90 -10.83 -9.45
C PRO A 84 17.48 -10.42 -9.06
N SER A 85 16.58 -10.50 -10.03
CA SER A 85 15.13 -10.36 -9.81
C SER A 85 14.67 -11.38 -8.76
N LEU A 86 14.07 -10.89 -7.68
CA LEU A 86 13.54 -11.70 -6.58
C LEU A 86 12.41 -12.64 -7.00
N ALA A 87 11.74 -12.37 -8.13
CA ALA A 87 10.78 -13.27 -8.74
C ALA A 87 11.42 -14.61 -9.12
N ARG A 88 12.75 -14.67 -9.20
CA ARG A 88 13.55 -15.87 -9.46
C ARG A 88 14.38 -16.31 -8.24
N SER A 89 14.37 -15.54 -7.15
CA SER A 89 15.10 -15.91 -5.94
C SER A 89 14.40 -17.02 -5.16
N THR A 90 15.21 -17.87 -4.56
CA THR A 90 14.76 -18.92 -3.65
C THR A 90 14.32 -18.34 -2.31
N ASP A 91 13.43 -19.02 -1.58
CA ASP A 91 13.02 -18.58 -0.25
C ASP A 91 14.21 -18.46 0.72
N LYS A 92 15.29 -19.26 0.51
CA LYS A 92 16.53 -19.18 1.28
C LYS A 92 17.33 -17.90 1.00
N GLU A 93 17.38 -17.45 -0.25
CA GLU A 93 18.02 -16.18 -0.62
C GLU A 93 17.23 -15.00 -0.04
N ILE A 94 15.89 -15.07 -0.09
CA ILE A 94 15.02 -14.03 0.48
C ILE A 94 15.13 -13.98 2.01
N ALA A 95 15.22 -15.12 2.69
CA ALA A 95 15.36 -15.18 4.15
C ALA A 95 16.66 -14.55 4.67
N GLY A 96 17.70 -14.47 3.82
CA GLY A 96 18.95 -13.79 4.14
C GLY A 96 18.93 -12.28 3.91
N LEU A 97 17.87 -11.74 3.27
CA LEU A 97 17.74 -10.31 3.01
C LEU A 97 17.07 -9.61 4.18
N ARG A 98 17.72 -8.54 4.63
CA ARG A 98 17.09 -7.57 5.50
C ARG A 98 16.16 -6.70 4.68
N SER A 99 15.04 -6.27 5.23
CA SER A 99 14.10 -5.46 4.46
C SER A 99 13.39 -4.41 5.28
N PHE A 100 12.84 -3.42 4.58
CA PHE A 100 12.02 -2.41 5.20
C PHE A 100 10.90 -1.94 4.28
N ALA A 101 9.87 -1.34 4.88
CA ALA A 101 8.78 -0.69 4.17
C ALA A 101 8.51 0.70 4.75
N LEU A 102 7.87 1.55 3.93
CA LEU A 102 7.32 2.82 4.38
C LEU A 102 5.80 2.77 4.16
N VAL A 103 5.05 2.91 5.23
CA VAL A 103 3.58 2.89 5.22
C VAL A 103 3.03 4.29 5.46
N ARG A 104 1.75 4.47 5.18
CA ARG A 104 0.97 5.69 5.40
C ARG A 104 -0.39 5.30 5.97
N HIS A 105 -1.11 6.23 6.60
CA HIS A 105 -2.49 5.97 7.00
C HIS A 105 -3.30 5.37 5.83
N PRO A 106 -3.90 4.16 5.97
CA PRO A 106 -4.52 3.41 4.88
C PRO A 106 -5.54 4.20 4.04
N VAL A 107 -6.46 4.91 4.71
CA VAL A 107 -7.46 5.76 4.04
C VAL A 107 -6.81 6.94 3.29
N ALA A 108 -5.84 7.62 3.90
CA ALA A 108 -5.13 8.73 3.26
C ALA A 108 -4.30 8.26 2.05
N ARG A 109 -3.71 7.07 2.13
CA ARG A 109 -3.02 6.41 1.00
C ARG A 109 -4.02 6.12 -0.13
N PHE A 110 -5.16 5.52 0.18
CA PHE A 110 -6.21 5.22 -0.80
C PHE A 110 -6.66 6.48 -1.54
N ILE A 111 -6.94 7.58 -0.82
CA ILE A 111 -7.30 8.87 -1.43
C ILE A 111 -6.20 9.36 -2.37
N GLY A 112 -4.93 9.28 -1.95
CA GLY A 112 -3.80 9.67 -2.79
C GLY A 112 -3.66 8.83 -4.06
N ALA A 113 -3.92 7.53 -3.96
CA ALA A 113 -3.93 6.62 -5.11
C ALA A 113 -5.11 6.90 -6.04
N TYR A 114 -6.30 7.15 -5.49
CA TYR A 114 -7.49 7.55 -6.24
C TYR A 114 -7.27 8.84 -7.02
N ASP A 115 -6.79 9.91 -6.36
CA ASP A 115 -6.52 11.19 -7.03
C ASP A 115 -5.47 11.01 -8.15
N ARG A 116 -4.42 10.21 -7.91
CA ARG A 116 -3.45 9.87 -8.97
C ARG A 116 -4.14 9.16 -10.13
N MET A 117 -4.91 8.10 -9.88
CA MET A 117 -5.65 7.38 -10.92
C MET A 117 -6.52 8.34 -11.74
N VAL A 118 -7.37 9.14 -11.10
CA VAL A 118 -8.25 10.10 -11.78
C VAL A 118 -7.44 11.07 -12.65
N GLN A 119 -6.32 11.61 -12.13
CA GLN A 119 -5.47 12.51 -12.90
C GLN A 119 -4.87 11.84 -14.13
N TYR A 120 -4.39 10.60 -14.01
CA TYR A 120 -3.81 9.87 -15.15
C TYR A 120 -4.87 9.59 -16.21
N VAL A 121 -6.01 9.04 -15.80
CA VAL A 121 -7.14 8.70 -16.68
C VAL A 121 -7.70 9.92 -17.41
N THR A 122 -7.83 11.06 -16.72
CA THR A 122 -8.52 12.24 -17.27
C THR A 122 -7.59 13.23 -17.99
N LYS A 123 -6.28 13.27 -17.65
CA LYS A 123 -5.38 14.32 -18.15
C LYS A 123 -4.36 13.83 -19.17
N VAL A 124 -4.12 12.53 -19.26
CA VAL A 124 -3.07 12.01 -20.14
C VAL A 124 -3.72 11.34 -21.34
N PRO A 125 -3.55 11.86 -22.56
CA PRO A 125 -4.24 11.38 -23.76
C PRO A 125 -4.07 9.88 -24.04
N HIS A 126 -2.93 9.31 -23.66
CA HIS A 126 -2.60 7.89 -23.90
C HIS A 126 -3.05 6.94 -22.77
N TYR A 127 -3.59 7.46 -21.67
CA TYR A 127 -4.17 6.68 -20.56
C TYR A 127 -5.70 6.66 -20.60
N GLY A 128 -6.26 6.98 -21.78
CA GLY A 128 -7.67 7.22 -22.00
C GLY A 128 -8.58 5.99 -21.82
N PRO A 129 -9.90 6.20 -21.91
CA PRO A 129 -10.95 5.27 -21.49
C PRO A 129 -11.17 4.07 -22.41
N GLU A 130 -10.39 3.93 -23.48
CA GLU A 130 -10.65 2.92 -24.52
C GLU A 130 -10.35 1.49 -24.05
N CYS A 131 -9.38 1.34 -23.18
CA CYS A 131 -8.97 0.05 -22.61
C CYS A 131 -9.54 -0.20 -21.19
N MET A 132 -10.34 0.71 -20.64
CA MET A 132 -10.95 0.52 -19.32
C MET A 132 -12.15 -0.42 -19.41
N ALA A 133 -12.35 -1.23 -18.37
CA ALA A 133 -13.58 -2.01 -18.23
C ALA A 133 -14.81 -1.06 -18.16
N PRO A 134 -15.99 -1.49 -18.66
CA PRO A 134 -17.19 -0.65 -18.72
C PRO A 134 -17.57 -0.03 -17.37
N GLU A 135 -17.45 -0.78 -16.27
CA GLU A 135 -17.80 -0.35 -14.92
C GLU A 135 -16.92 0.80 -14.44
N LEU A 136 -15.60 0.71 -14.69
CA LEU A 136 -14.68 1.78 -14.34
C LEU A 136 -14.93 3.00 -15.23
N LYS A 137 -15.19 2.81 -16.52
CA LYS A 137 -15.49 3.88 -17.47
C LYS A 137 -16.74 4.65 -17.06
N GLU A 138 -17.79 3.95 -16.64
CA GLU A 138 -19.02 4.56 -16.11
C GLU A 138 -18.71 5.42 -14.89
N VAL A 139 -18.02 4.86 -13.89
CA VAL A 139 -17.65 5.62 -12.68
C VAL A 139 -16.81 6.84 -13.05
N MET A 140 -15.80 6.71 -13.92
CA MET A 140 -14.92 7.82 -14.32
C MET A 140 -15.64 8.93 -15.08
N SER A 141 -16.82 8.67 -15.66
CA SER A 141 -17.64 9.68 -16.33
C SER A 141 -18.42 10.60 -15.39
N LEU A 142 -18.61 10.20 -14.13
CA LEU A 142 -19.32 10.99 -13.12
C LEU A 142 -18.48 12.21 -12.70
N PRO A 143 -19.09 13.34 -12.30
CA PRO A 143 -18.39 14.44 -11.66
C PRO A 143 -18.05 14.12 -10.18
N GLU A 144 -17.15 14.89 -9.58
CA GLU A 144 -17.03 14.88 -8.11
C GLU A 144 -18.23 15.59 -7.47
N PRO A 145 -18.77 15.15 -6.32
CA PRO A 145 -18.29 14.05 -5.46
C PRO A 145 -18.79 12.64 -5.85
N ASP A 146 -19.76 12.54 -6.77
CA ASP A 146 -20.42 11.27 -7.10
C ASP A 146 -19.46 10.20 -7.65
N ARG A 147 -18.42 10.65 -8.38
CA ARG A 147 -17.33 9.79 -8.86
C ARG A 147 -16.63 9.08 -7.71
N PHE A 148 -16.18 9.82 -6.69
CA PHE A 148 -15.49 9.21 -5.56
C PHE A 148 -16.39 8.23 -4.81
N GLN A 149 -17.64 8.61 -4.51
CA GLN A 149 -18.55 7.72 -3.79
C GLN A 149 -18.86 6.44 -4.57
N SER A 150 -19.10 6.56 -5.88
CA SER A 150 -19.34 5.41 -6.76
C SER A 150 -18.10 4.54 -6.91
N PHE A 151 -16.91 5.16 -6.98
CA PHE A 151 -15.65 4.44 -7.02
C PHE A 151 -15.37 3.66 -5.75
N VAL A 152 -15.61 4.24 -4.56
CA VAL A 152 -15.46 3.53 -3.29
C VAL A 152 -16.39 2.31 -3.26
N ARG A 153 -17.65 2.44 -3.68
CA ARG A 153 -18.58 1.30 -3.75
C ARG A 153 -18.09 0.21 -4.71
N LEU A 154 -17.58 0.60 -5.88
CA LEU A 154 -17.00 -0.33 -6.87
C LEU A 154 -15.78 -1.05 -6.29
N PHE A 155 -14.85 -0.32 -5.66
CA PHE A 155 -13.68 -0.86 -4.99
C PHE A 155 -14.06 -1.87 -3.91
N LEU A 156 -15.00 -1.53 -3.02
CA LEU A 156 -15.42 -2.43 -1.95
C LEU A 156 -16.15 -3.67 -2.46
N LYS A 157 -16.92 -3.53 -3.55
CA LYS A 157 -17.59 -4.65 -4.20
C LYS A 157 -16.59 -5.63 -4.83
N MET A 158 -15.51 -5.12 -5.42
CA MET A 158 -14.55 -5.95 -6.17
C MET A 158 -13.34 -6.40 -5.36
N GLY A 159 -12.99 -5.68 -4.30
CA GLY A 159 -11.77 -5.93 -3.55
C GLY A 159 -10.53 -5.84 -4.44
N PRO A 160 -9.56 -6.77 -4.30
CA PRO A 160 -8.32 -6.76 -5.08
C PRO A 160 -8.53 -6.83 -6.59
N SER A 161 -9.61 -7.46 -7.08
CA SER A 161 -9.91 -7.56 -8.52
C SER A 161 -10.22 -6.21 -9.17
N VAL A 162 -10.34 -5.12 -8.41
CA VAL A 162 -10.44 -3.76 -8.98
C VAL A 162 -9.31 -3.46 -9.96
N VAL A 163 -8.12 -4.07 -9.78
CA VAL A 163 -6.96 -3.84 -10.65
C VAL A 163 -7.20 -4.33 -12.08
N ASP A 164 -8.04 -5.34 -12.25
CA ASP A 164 -8.37 -5.94 -13.54
C ASP A 164 -9.27 -5.00 -14.39
N LEU A 165 -9.84 -3.96 -13.79
CA LEU A 165 -10.65 -2.96 -14.50
C LEU A 165 -9.82 -2.00 -15.38
N TYR A 166 -8.50 -2.02 -15.26
CA TYR A 166 -7.59 -1.18 -16.04
C TYR A 166 -6.51 -2.01 -16.76
N PRO A 167 -6.87 -2.80 -17.78
CA PRO A 167 -5.93 -3.61 -18.57
C PRO A 167 -5.10 -2.77 -19.57
N CYS A 168 -5.06 -1.45 -19.41
CA CYS A 168 -4.40 -0.55 -20.34
C CYS A 168 -2.87 -0.76 -20.35
N PRO A 169 -2.26 -1.09 -21.52
CA PRO A 169 -0.85 -1.45 -21.60
C PRO A 169 0.10 -0.27 -21.34
N ALA A 170 -0.39 0.97 -21.51
CA ALA A 170 0.43 2.15 -21.28
C ALA A 170 0.85 2.29 -19.80
N ASN A 171 0.00 1.85 -18.86
CA ASN A 171 0.29 1.86 -17.42
C ASN A 171 -0.54 0.75 -16.73
N PRO A 172 -0.12 -0.52 -16.89
CA PRO A 172 -0.91 -1.65 -16.39
C PRO A 172 -1.04 -1.66 -14.86
N CYS A 173 -0.22 -0.86 -14.15
CA CYS A 173 -0.13 -0.90 -12.69
C CYS A 173 -0.86 0.27 -12.02
N LEU A 174 -1.60 1.08 -12.79
CA LEU A 174 -2.23 2.30 -12.29
C LEU A 174 -3.10 2.08 -11.05
N LEU A 175 -3.86 0.98 -11.03
CA LEU A 175 -4.80 0.68 -9.95
C LEU A 175 -4.17 -0.03 -8.75
N PHE A 176 -2.93 -0.52 -8.84
CA PHE A 176 -2.30 -1.24 -7.73
C PHE A 176 -2.12 -0.38 -6.50
N GLY A 177 -1.99 0.95 -6.64
CA GLY A 177 -1.92 1.84 -5.48
C GLY A 177 -3.17 1.84 -4.58
N LEU A 178 -4.29 1.29 -5.06
CA LEU A 178 -5.53 1.14 -4.31
C LEU A 178 -5.53 -0.08 -3.39
N LEU A 179 -4.70 -1.09 -3.70
CA LEU A 179 -4.60 -2.32 -2.90
C LEU A 179 -4.08 -2.02 -1.51
N SER A 180 -4.56 -2.77 -0.51
CA SER A 180 -4.14 -2.70 0.89
C SER A 180 -2.61 -2.68 1.04
N GLN A 181 -2.10 -1.95 2.03
CA GLN A 181 -0.67 -1.97 2.36
C GLN A 181 -0.23 -3.35 2.85
N ILE A 182 -1.09 -3.99 3.62
CA ILE A 182 -0.89 -5.36 4.12
C ILE A 182 -0.81 -6.34 2.95
N TRP A 183 -1.50 -6.09 1.83
CA TRP A 183 -1.33 -6.90 0.62
C TRP A 183 0.12 -6.90 0.14
N PHE A 184 0.78 -5.74 0.06
CA PHE A 184 2.19 -5.65 -0.35
C PHE A 184 3.12 -6.33 0.66
N LEU A 185 2.90 -6.09 1.96
CA LEU A 185 3.70 -6.70 3.02
C LEU A 185 3.54 -8.23 3.06
N ASN A 186 2.35 -8.75 2.79
CA ASN A 186 2.09 -10.21 2.76
C ASN A 186 2.63 -10.89 1.50
N ASN A 187 2.81 -10.15 0.41
CA ASN A 187 3.46 -10.67 -0.80
C ASN A 187 5.00 -10.66 -0.69
N TRP A 188 5.55 -9.92 0.27
CA TRP A 188 6.95 -10.05 0.66
C TRP A 188 7.13 -11.30 1.54
N LYS A 189 8.02 -12.20 1.09
CA LYS A 189 8.27 -13.49 1.77
C LYS A 189 9.34 -13.42 2.87
N GLY A 190 10.15 -12.37 2.87
CA GLY A 190 11.24 -12.20 3.82
C GLY A 190 10.79 -11.57 5.13
N PRO A 191 11.68 -11.51 6.13
CA PRO A 191 11.43 -10.73 7.35
C PRO A 191 11.44 -9.23 7.02
N LEU A 192 10.63 -8.45 7.74
CA LEU A 192 10.69 -6.99 7.74
C LEU A 192 11.44 -6.52 9.00
N ASP A 193 12.61 -5.93 8.82
CA ASP A 193 13.41 -5.36 9.92
C ASP A 193 12.86 -4.01 10.39
N PHE A 194 12.19 -3.27 9.49
CA PHE A 194 11.71 -1.93 9.78
C PHE A 194 10.45 -1.58 8.97
N ILE A 195 9.50 -0.95 9.65
CA ILE A 195 8.33 -0.33 9.04
C ILE A 195 8.31 1.11 9.54
N GLY A 196 8.55 2.06 8.64
CA GLY A 196 8.43 3.48 8.93
C GLY A 196 7.06 4.02 8.52
N HIS A 197 6.69 5.19 9.04
CA HIS A 197 5.41 5.83 8.81
C HIS A 197 5.60 7.19 8.13
N MET A 198 4.78 7.48 7.13
CA MET A 198 4.82 8.75 6.40
C MET A 198 4.44 9.95 7.27
N GLU A 199 3.62 9.73 8.29
CA GLU A 199 3.17 10.72 9.24
C GLU A 199 4.31 11.15 10.20
N THR A 200 5.29 10.26 10.45
CA THR A 200 6.51 10.51 11.24
C THR A 200 7.78 10.46 10.37
N PHE A 201 7.64 10.83 9.09
CA PHE A 201 8.66 10.60 8.06
C PHE A 201 10.08 11.01 8.44
N HIS A 202 10.28 12.19 9.05
CA HIS A 202 11.61 12.66 9.43
C HIS A 202 12.29 11.80 10.50
N GLU A 203 11.52 11.39 11.51
CA GLU A 203 12.01 10.52 12.59
C GLU A 203 12.34 9.13 12.04
N ASP A 204 11.46 8.58 11.20
CA ASP A 204 11.63 7.24 10.66
C ASP A 204 12.72 7.16 9.60
N VAL A 205 12.94 8.23 8.82
CA VAL A 205 14.12 8.33 7.93
C VAL A 205 15.42 8.35 8.73
N THR A 206 15.43 8.97 9.91
CA THR A 206 16.63 9.00 10.77
C THR A 206 16.94 7.60 11.33
N LYS A 207 15.90 6.85 11.74
CA LYS A 207 16.04 5.44 12.15
C LYS A 207 16.49 4.56 10.99
N LEU A 208 15.89 4.73 9.81
CA LEU A 208 16.24 3.98 8.59
C LEU A 208 17.68 4.27 8.16
N SER A 209 18.12 5.53 8.17
CA SER A 209 19.49 5.94 7.88
C SER A 209 20.49 5.22 8.78
N SER A 210 20.18 5.13 10.08
CA SER A 210 20.99 4.40 11.06
C SER A 210 20.98 2.88 10.79
N LEU A 211 19.83 2.32 10.41
CA LEU A 211 19.67 0.90 10.09
C LEU A 211 20.48 0.48 8.86
N LEU A 212 20.47 1.31 7.82
CA LEU A 212 21.18 1.10 6.56
C LEU A 212 22.67 1.43 6.65
N GLY A 213 23.10 2.16 7.68
CA GLY A 213 24.47 2.65 7.81
C GLY A 213 24.84 3.70 6.75
N VAL A 214 23.85 4.46 6.23
CA VAL A 214 24.07 5.50 5.22
C VAL A 214 23.31 6.77 5.57
N GLU A 215 23.86 7.95 5.23
CA GLU A 215 23.17 9.23 5.43
C GLU A 215 22.05 9.41 4.39
N LEU A 216 20.79 9.34 4.84
CA LEU A 216 19.65 9.59 3.96
C LEU A 216 19.22 11.07 4.01
N ARG A 217 19.31 11.76 2.86
CA ARG A 217 18.92 13.17 2.75
C ARG A 217 17.54 13.33 2.16
N VAL A 218 16.61 13.89 2.94
CA VAL A 218 15.27 14.21 2.46
C VAL A 218 15.37 15.23 1.31
N PRO A 219 14.88 14.93 0.10
CA PRO A 219 14.94 15.85 -1.02
C PRO A 219 14.17 17.11 -0.66
N MET A 220 14.85 18.26 -0.62
CA MET A 220 14.15 19.54 -0.48
C MET A 220 13.26 19.73 -1.71
N LYS A 221 11.93 19.65 -1.53
CA LYS A 221 11.00 19.99 -2.59
C LYS A 221 11.28 21.43 -3.01
N LYS A 222 11.87 21.64 -4.19
CA LYS A 222 11.71 22.93 -4.87
C LYS A 222 10.21 23.15 -4.93
N ARG A 223 9.71 24.21 -4.27
CA ARG A 223 8.29 24.59 -4.30
C ARG A 223 7.85 24.62 -5.76
N ARG A 224 7.26 23.52 -6.27
CA ARG A 224 6.51 23.56 -7.51
C ARG A 224 5.36 24.50 -7.20
N LYS A 225 5.33 25.67 -7.85
CA LYS A 225 4.16 26.55 -7.83
C LYS A 225 2.97 25.65 -8.11
N ALA A 226 2.07 25.50 -7.13
CA ALA A 226 0.89 24.67 -7.26
C ALA A 226 0.01 25.30 -8.33
N THR A 227 0.25 24.95 -9.59
CA THR A 227 -0.67 25.25 -10.68
C THR A 227 -1.83 24.28 -10.53
N THR A 228 -2.82 24.66 -9.74
CA THR A 228 -4.19 24.18 -9.91
C THR A 228 -4.68 24.62 -11.28
N ARG A 229 -4.27 23.90 -12.34
CA ARG A 229 -4.94 24.03 -13.64
C ARG A 229 -6.34 23.39 -13.48
N PRO A 230 -7.42 24.12 -13.79
CA PRO A 230 -8.75 23.53 -13.88
C PRO A 230 -8.72 22.36 -14.86
N LEU A 231 -9.49 21.29 -14.59
CA LEU A 231 -9.73 20.25 -15.57
C LEU A 231 -10.48 20.87 -16.78
N PRO A 232 -10.36 20.28 -17.98
CA PRO A 232 -11.00 20.79 -19.20
C PRO A 232 -12.52 21.00 -19.06
N ASN A 233 -13.15 20.34 -18.09
CA ASN A 233 -14.59 20.38 -17.83
C ASN A 233 -14.97 21.28 -16.64
N GLY A 234 -14.04 22.09 -16.11
CA GLY A 234 -14.27 22.92 -14.92
C GLY A 234 -14.06 22.20 -13.59
N ASP A 235 -13.85 20.89 -13.58
CA ASP A 235 -13.54 20.13 -12.36
C ASP A 235 -12.17 20.58 -11.80
N ILE A 236 -12.10 20.97 -10.53
CA ILE A 236 -10.83 21.22 -9.85
C ILE A 236 -10.38 19.87 -9.28
N SER A 237 -9.14 19.44 -9.57
CA SER A 237 -8.51 18.33 -8.81
C SER A 237 -8.62 18.67 -7.33
N MET A 238 -9.52 17.98 -6.64
CA MET A 238 -9.84 18.27 -5.25
C MET A 238 -8.64 17.84 -4.43
N LYS A 239 -7.94 18.80 -3.82
CA LYS A 239 -6.99 18.50 -2.73
C LYS A 239 -7.69 17.56 -1.74
N GLY A 240 -6.97 16.57 -1.22
CA GLY A 240 -7.51 15.53 -0.34
C GLY A 240 -8.49 16.06 0.72
N ASP A 241 -8.18 17.21 1.33
CA ASP A 241 -9.03 17.88 2.33
C ASP A 241 -10.46 18.18 1.83
N ARG A 242 -10.61 18.64 0.58
CA ARG A 242 -11.93 18.90 -0.01
C ARG A 242 -12.68 17.61 -0.30
N LEU A 243 -11.96 16.58 -0.72
CA LEU A 243 -12.56 15.28 -1.02
C LEU A 243 -13.07 14.62 0.27
N VAL A 244 -12.30 14.71 1.38
CA VAL A 244 -12.72 14.27 2.70
C VAL A 244 -13.96 15.03 3.20
N ALA A 245 -13.97 16.36 3.09
CA ALA A 245 -15.08 17.18 3.57
C ALA A 245 -16.40 16.95 2.80
N GLY A 246 -16.32 16.68 1.49
CA GLY A 246 -17.50 16.47 0.64
C GLY A 246 -18.04 15.05 0.59
N ASN A 247 -17.30 14.05 1.09
CA ASN A 247 -17.59 12.62 0.85
C ASN A 247 -17.66 11.79 2.13
N ARG A 248 -18.32 12.30 3.17
CA ARG A 248 -18.38 11.62 4.48
C ARG A 248 -18.76 10.14 4.41
N ALA A 249 -19.81 9.79 3.67
CA ALA A 249 -20.25 8.40 3.54
C ALA A 249 -19.19 7.50 2.86
N GLY A 250 -18.51 7.99 1.83
CA GLY A 250 -17.41 7.27 1.17
C GLY A 250 -16.24 7.05 2.14
N MET A 251 -15.90 8.08 2.90
CA MET A 251 -14.85 8.04 3.91
C MET A 251 -15.15 7.06 5.04
N GLU A 252 -16.39 7.04 5.55
CA GLU A 252 -16.82 6.09 6.58
C GLU A 252 -16.69 4.63 6.09
N MET A 253 -17.11 4.36 4.85
CA MET A 253 -16.95 3.02 4.25
C MET A 253 -15.46 2.61 4.13
N LEU A 254 -14.57 3.54 3.78
CA LEU A 254 -13.13 3.27 3.72
C LEU A 254 -12.51 3.03 5.09
N HIS A 255 -12.94 3.75 6.13
CA HIS A 255 -12.46 3.52 7.50
C HIS A 255 -12.85 2.14 7.99
N LEU A 256 -14.10 1.73 7.76
CA LEU A 256 -14.56 0.39 8.10
C LEU A 256 -13.77 -0.68 7.33
N HIS A 257 -13.58 -0.49 6.03
CA HIS A 257 -12.83 -1.45 5.19
C HIS A 257 -11.37 -1.59 5.62
N PHE A 258 -10.69 -0.48 5.91
CA PHE A 258 -9.28 -0.48 6.30
C PHE A 258 -9.06 -0.55 7.82
N GLN A 259 -10.07 -0.90 8.62
CA GLN A 259 -9.95 -1.00 10.08
C GLN A 259 -8.82 -1.95 10.49
N HIS A 260 -8.73 -3.11 9.83
CA HIS A 260 -7.69 -4.08 10.11
C HIS A 260 -6.30 -3.57 9.74
N ASP A 261 -6.13 -3.02 8.52
CA ASP A 261 -4.87 -2.39 8.08
C ASP A 261 -4.43 -1.28 9.05
N MET A 262 -5.36 -0.46 9.54
CA MET A 262 -5.06 0.60 10.50
C MET A 262 -4.54 0.01 11.81
N ALA A 263 -5.22 -0.98 12.37
CA ALA A 263 -4.80 -1.63 13.61
C ALA A 263 -3.44 -2.32 13.48
N GLU A 264 -3.21 -3.07 12.40
CA GLU A 264 -1.96 -3.81 12.16
C GLU A 264 -0.76 -2.87 11.96
N LEU A 265 -0.98 -1.71 11.33
CA LEU A 265 0.06 -0.72 11.07
C LEU A 265 0.20 0.35 12.15
N GLY A 266 -0.59 0.27 13.24
CA GLY A 266 -0.51 1.21 14.36
C GLY A 266 -1.13 2.59 14.10
N TYR A 267 -2.11 2.69 13.20
CA TYR A 267 -2.88 3.91 12.96
C TYR A 267 -4.22 3.90 13.72
N GLY A 268 -4.61 5.07 14.23
CA GLY A 268 -6.00 5.37 14.58
C GLY A 268 -6.80 5.85 13.36
N PRO A 269 -8.13 6.05 13.49
CA PRO A 269 -8.94 6.62 12.41
C PRO A 269 -8.54 8.08 12.14
N LEU A 270 -8.84 8.60 10.95
CA LEU A 270 -8.67 10.03 10.67
C LEU A 270 -9.61 10.87 11.55
N GLU A 271 -9.21 12.11 11.82
CA GLU A 271 -10.02 13.05 12.61
C GLU A 271 -11.44 13.18 12.03
N GLY A 272 -12.43 13.08 12.91
CA GLY A 272 -13.86 13.14 12.54
C GLY A 272 -14.48 11.79 12.15
N PHE A 273 -13.72 10.70 12.16
CA PHE A 273 -14.20 9.35 11.86
C PHE A 273 -13.98 8.40 13.05
N GLY A 274 -14.89 7.44 13.22
CA GLY A 274 -14.83 6.41 14.26
C GLY A 274 -14.75 5.00 13.67
N PHE A 275 -14.62 4.01 14.57
CA PHE A 275 -14.75 2.59 14.25
C PHE A 275 -16.17 2.10 14.51
#